data_AF-A0A7X8ZVV2-F1
#
_entry.id   AF-A0A7X8ZVV2-F1
#
_cell.length_a   1.000
_cell.length_b   1.000
_cell.length_c   1.000
_cell.angle_alpha   90.00
_cell.angle_beta   90.00
_cell.angle_gamma   90.00
#
_symmetry.space_group_name_H-M   'P 1'
#
loop_
_entity.id
_entity.type
_entity.pdbx_description
1 polymer ?
#
loop_
_entity_poly.entity_id
_entity_poly.type
_entity_poly.pdbx_seq_one_letter_code
_entity_poly.pdbx_strand_id
1 'polypeptide(L)'
;MDIYQDYTNYMREFRPLIHQMEATNSPILISFKDVILVNDHICKLVERGEQVEQELVDIFEMGFGFLTNTLEDLKVYYNDYFKKNVLELNHYAPLILYHIYLDDFKWHLVNKEEMTEERSKVIDRIESEIDSILVNRGTFSQALIDSYEEELRNIMPFRDDFHAVYTVFSMIAEELNIF
;
A
#
# COMPACT_ATOMS: atom_id res chain seq x y z
N MET A 1 -10.07 3.09 -23.30
CA MET A 1 -8.79 3.37 -22.65
C MET A 1 -8.33 2.03 -22.10
N ASP A 2 -7.11 1.61 -22.41
CA ASP A 2 -6.63 0.26 -22.08
C ASP A 2 -5.93 0.32 -20.73
N ILE A 3 -6.58 -0.21 -19.69
CA ILE A 3 -6.12 -0.14 -18.29
C ILE A 3 -4.72 -0.76 -18.11
N TYR A 4 -4.36 -1.75 -18.92
CA TYR A 4 -3.04 -2.38 -18.91
C TYR A 4 -1.96 -1.43 -19.45
N GLN A 5 -2.30 -0.63 -20.45
CA GLN A 5 -1.41 0.39 -21.00
C GLN A 5 -1.24 1.57 -20.03
N ASP A 6 -2.31 1.96 -19.34
CA ASP A 6 -2.27 3.00 -18.31
C ASP A 6 -1.37 2.58 -17.14
N TYR A 7 -1.53 1.34 -16.63
CA TYR A 7 -0.63 0.75 -15.64
C TYR A 7 0.83 0.77 -16.10
N THR A 8 1.11 0.30 -17.32
CA THR A 8 2.48 0.24 -17.85
C THR A 8 3.12 1.63 -17.91
N ASN A 9 2.35 2.65 -18.29
CA ASN A 9 2.83 4.03 -18.32
C ASN A 9 3.05 4.58 -16.91
N TYR A 10 2.15 4.28 -15.99
CA TYR A 10 2.24 4.65 -14.58
C TYR A 10 3.49 4.06 -13.93
N MET A 11 3.71 2.75 -14.05
CA MET A 11 4.91 2.10 -13.50
C MET A 11 6.22 2.63 -14.12
N ARG A 12 6.19 3.08 -15.39
CA ARG A 12 7.33 3.74 -16.02
C ARG A 12 7.65 5.10 -15.38
N GLU A 13 6.64 5.87 -15.00
CA GLU A 13 6.82 7.14 -14.27
C GLU A 13 7.51 6.91 -12.92
N PHE A 14 7.10 5.89 -12.19
CA PHE A 14 7.60 5.58 -10.84
C PHE A 14 8.89 4.77 -10.83
N ARG A 15 9.35 4.27 -11.98
CA ARG A 15 10.56 3.44 -12.08
C ARG A 15 11.79 4.04 -11.40
N PRO A 16 12.08 5.36 -11.50
CA PRO A 16 13.21 5.95 -10.80
C PRO A 16 13.14 5.83 -9.27
N LEU A 17 11.96 6.00 -8.67
CA LEU A 17 11.76 5.85 -7.23
C LEU A 17 11.89 4.37 -6.83
N ILE A 18 11.21 3.48 -7.55
CA ILE A 18 11.25 2.03 -7.32
C ILE A 18 12.70 1.53 -7.39
N HIS A 19 13.50 1.98 -8.38
CA HIS A 19 14.92 1.62 -8.47
C HIS A 19 15.75 2.05 -7.27
N GLN A 20 15.50 3.23 -6.69
CA GLN A 20 16.18 3.67 -5.47
C GLN A 20 15.80 2.81 -4.26
N MET A 21 14.53 2.43 -4.18
CA MET A 21 14.01 1.54 -3.14
C MET A 21 14.58 0.13 -3.26
N GLU A 22 14.64 -0.44 -4.47
CA GLU A 22 15.30 -1.72 -4.77
C GLU A 22 16.78 -1.68 -4.36
N ALA A 23 17.52 -0.63 -4.74
CA ALA A 23 18.95 -0.49 -4.46
C ALA A 23 19.27 -0.41 -2.95
N THR A 24 18.28 -0.07 -2.12
CA THR A 24 18.44 0.06 -0.67
C THR A 24 17.72 -1.02 0.13
N ASN A 25 17.16 -2.04 -0.54
CA ASN A 25 16.31 -3.06 0.08
C ASN A 25 15.21 -2.43 0.96
N SER A 26 14.50 -1.44 0.41
CA SER A 26 13.47 -0.69 1.13
C SER A 26 12.44 -1.65 1.74
N PRO A 27 12.23 -1.61 3.06
CA PRO A 27 11.21 -2.44 3.71
C PRO A 27 9.82 -2.16 3.15
N ILE A 28 9.56 -0.90 2.77
CA ILE A 28 8.28 -0.47 2.23
C ILE A 28 8.02 -1.17 0.89
N LEU A 29 8.96 -1.12 -0.05
CA LEU A 29 8.82 -1.79 -1.34
C LEU A 29 8.67 -3.30 -1.18
N ILE A 30 9.44 -3.91 -0.27
CA ILE A 30 9.36 -5.35 -0.01
C ILE A 30 7.94 -5.74 0.41
N SER A 31 7.27 -4.93 1.24
CA SER A 31 5.92 -5.22 1.73
C SER A 31 4.84 -5.27 0.66
N PHE A 32 4.96 -4.54 -0.45
CA PHE A 32 3.96 -4.54 -1.52
C PHE A 32 4.50 -4.99 -2.88
N LYS A 33 5.72 -5.54 -2.93
CA LYS A 33 6.36 -5.99 -4.18
C LYS A 33 5.48 -6.99 -4.94
N ASP A 34 4.78 -7.86 -4.22
CA ASP A 34 3.92 -8.89 -4.82
C ASP A 34 2.73 -8.27 -5.57
N VAL A 35 2.27 -7.09 -5.16
CA VAL A 35 1.26 -6.32 -5.92
C VAL A 35 1.79 -5.94 -7.29
N ILE A 36 3.04 -5.48 -7.38
CA ILE A 36 3.69 -5.20 -8.67
C ILE A 36 3.85 -6.48 -9.49
N LEU A 37 4.33 -7.57 -8.87
CA LEU A 37 4.59 -8.83 -9.57
C LEU A 37 3.33 -9.44 -10.19
N VAL A 38 2.23 -9.46 -9.45
CA VAL A 38 0.94 -9.98 -9.94
C VAL A 38 0.42 -9.11 -11.08
N ASN A 39 0.40 -7.79 -10.93
CA ASN A 39 -0.06 -6.90 -12.01
C ASN A 39 0.83 -7.00 -13.26
N ASP A 40 2.16 -7.04 -13.10
CA ASP A 40 3.11 -7.27 -14.20
C ASP A 40 2.88 -8.63 -14.89
N HIS A 41 2.54 -9.66 -14.12
CA HIS A 41 2.21 -10.99 -14.66
C HIS A 41 0.97 -10.92 -15.54
N ILE A 42 -0.11 -10.31 -15.06
CA ILE A 42 -1.37 -10.18 -15.81
C ILE A 42 -1.16 -9.35 -17.08
N CYS A 43 -0.40 -8.24 -17.01
CA CYS A 43 -0.01 -7.48 -18.20
C CYS A 43 0.72 -8.35 -19.25
N LYS A 44 1.64 -9.21 -18.83
CA LYS A 44 2.36 -10.12 -19.75
C LYS A 44 1.43 -11.13 -20.42
N LEU A 45 0.38 -11.60 -19.76
CA LEU A 45 -0.63 -12.47 -20.37
C LEU A 45 -1.35 -11.72 -21.49
N VAL A 46 -1.79 -10.48 -21.23
CA VAL A 46 -2.44 -9.61 -22.22
C VAL A 46 -1.53 -9.34 -23.42
N GLU A 47 -0.26 -9.00 -23.18
CA GLU A 47 0.73 -8.74 -24.25
C GLU A 47 0.96 -9.95 -25.15
N ARG A 48 0.82 -11.17 -24.62
CA ARG A 48 0.89 -12.42 -25.38
C ARG A 48 -0.39 -12.76 -26.12
N GLY A 49 -1.45 -11.97 -25.95
CA GLY A 49 -2.77 -12.22 -26.49
C GLY A 49 -3.50 -13.37 -25.81
N GLU A 50 -3.12 -13.72 -24.58
CA GLU A 50 -3.81 -14.72 -23.77
C GLU A 50 -5.13 -14.13 -23.25
N GLN A 51 -6.17 -14.98 -23.15
CA GLN A 51 -7.44 -14.57 -22.58
C GLN A 51 -7.29 -14.46 -21.06
N VAL A 52 -7.48 -13.27 -20.53
CA VAL A 52 -7.50 -13.02 -19.08
C VAL A 52 -8.92 -13.22 -18.56
N GLU A 53 -9.07 -14.11 -17.57
CA GLU A 53 -10.34 -14.38 -16.92
C GLU A 53 -10.78 -13.18 -16.06
N GLN A 54 -12.09 -13.01 -15.86
CA GLN A 54 -12.64 -11.85 -15.13
C GLN A 54 -12.04 -11.70 -13.72
N GLU A 55 -11.78 -12.81 -13.04
CA GLU A 55 -11.14 -12.79 -11.71
C GLU A 55 -9.75 -12.12 -11.76
N LEU A 56 -8.93 -12.44 -12.76
CA LEU A 56 -7.63 -11.79 -12.94
C LEU A 56 -7.76 -10.32 -13.35
N VAL A 57 -8.84 -9.94 -14.06
CA VAL A 57 -9.14 -8.54 -14.34
C VAL A 57 -9.47 -7.79 -13.04
N ASP A 58 -10.30 -8.36 -12.18
CA ASP A 58 -10.69 -7.75 -10.91
C ASP A 58 -9.49 -7.63 -9.96
N ILE A 59 -8.63 -8.67 -9.91
CA ILE A 59 -7.34 -8.65 -9.20
C ILE A 59 -6.46 -7.52 -9.76
N PHE A 60 -6.32 -7.41 -11.07
CA PHE A 60 -5.51 -6.37 -11.70
C PHE A 60 -5.99 -4.96 -11.31
N GLU A 61 -7.30 -4.71 -11.39
CA GLU A 61 -7.90 -3.43 -11.04
C GLU A 61 -7.65 -3.06 -9.57
N MET A 62 -7.82 -4.01 -8.65
CA MET A 62 -7.54 -3.82 -7.23
C MET A 62 -6.07 -3.47 -6.97
N GLY A 63 -5.15 -4.23 -7.57
CA GLY A 63 -3.72 -4.03 -7.41
C GLY A 63 -3.25 -2.71 -8.00
N PHE A 64 -3.79 -2.32 -9.16
CA PHE A 64 -3.45 -1.05 -9.79
C PHE A 64 -4.00 0.13 -8.99
N GLY A 65 -5.22 0.04 -8.45
CA GLY A 65 -5.79 1.04 -7.56
C GLY A 65 -4.92 1.25 -6.30
N PHE A 66 -4.54 0.15 -5.65
CA PHE A 66 -3.64 0.18 -4.49
C PHE A 66 -2.29 0.82 -4.82
N LEU A 67 -1.65 0.42 -5.92
CA LEU A 67 -0.36 0.95 -6.35
C LEU A 67 -0.45 2.44 -6.66
N THR A 68 -1.55 2.90 -7.25
CA THR A 68 -1.75 4.32 -7.58
C THR A 68 -1.75 5.18 -6.32
N ASN A 69 -2.51 4.79 -5.29
CA ASN A 69 -2.53 5.55 -4.04
C ASN A 69 -1.17 5.48 -3.34
N THR A 70 -0.66 4.26 -3.13
CA THR A 70 0.58 4.02 -2.39
C THR A 70 1.78 4.73 -3.03
N LEU A 71 1.92 4.67 -4.36
CA LEU A 71 3.07 5.28 -5.03
C LEU A 71 2.99 6.81 -5.04
N GLU A 72 1.80 7.42 -5.18
CA GLU A 72 1.66 8.88 -5.05
C GLU A 72 2.07 9.38 -3.66
N ASP A 73 1.62 8.71 -2.59
CA ASP A 73 1.99 9.09 -1.22
C ASP A 73 3.49 8.93 -1.00
N LEU A 74 4.08 7.82 -1.46
CA LEU A 74 5.52 7.61 -1.41
C LEU A 74 6.30 8.67 -2.19
N LYS A 75 5.77 9.15 -3.30
CA LYS A 75 6.38 10.24 -4.09
C LYS A 75 6.31 11.56 -3.36
N VAL A 76 5.23 11.87 -2.65
CA VAL A 76 5.14 13.05 -1.77
C VAL A 76 6.16 12.92 -0.63
N TYR A 77 6.16 11.81 0.11
CA TYR A 77 7.08 11.57 1.21
C TYR A 77 8.54 11.67 0.75
N TYR A 78 8.88 10.98 -0.33
CA TYR A 78 10.23 10.97 -0.89
C TYR A 78 10.66 12.36 -1.36
N ASN A 79 9.86 13.05 -2.18
CA ASN A 79 10.28 14.33 -2.76
C ASN A 79 10.21 15.48 -1.76
N ASP A 80 9.10 15.57 -1.02
CA ASP A 80 8.77 16.76 -0.25
C ASP A 80 9.23 16.65 1.20
N TYR A 81 9.06 15.50 1.84
CA TYR A 81 9.36 15.37 3.27
C TYR A 81 10.83 14.99 3.48
N PHE A 82 11.31 13.99 2.72
CA PHE A 82 12.66 13.43 2.86
C PHE A 82 13.65 13.92 1.79
N LYS A 83 13.26 14.90 0.95
CA LYS A 83 14.16 15.59 0.00
C LYS A 83 14.99 14.63 -0.87
N LYS A 84 14.33 13.59 -1.38
CA LYS A 84 14.88 12.52 -2.21
C LYS A 84 15.90 11.61 -1.50
N ASN A 85 15.83 11.52 -0.17
CA ASN A 85 16.65 10.61 0.63
C ASN A 85 15.87 9.33 0.95
N VAL A 86 16.17 8.25 0.21
CA VAL A 86 15.50 6.95 0.40
C VAL A 86 15.88 6.28 1.73
N LEU A 87 17.05 6.57 2.29
CA LEU A 87 17.45 6.01 3.59
C LEU A 87 16.65 6.64 4.74
N GLU A 88 16.36 7.94 4.65
CA GLU A 88 15.43 8.60 5.56
C GLU A 88 14.02 8.05 5.37
N LEU A 89 13.52 7.91 4.14
CA LEU A 89 12.22 7.27 3.88
C LEU A 89 12.13 5.88 4.54
N ASN A 90 13.15 5.05 4.36
CA ASN A 90 13.21 3.70 4.94
C ASN A 90 13.27 3.70 6.47
N HIS A 91 13.84 4.75 7.10
CA HIS A 91 13.81 4.89 8.57
C HIS A 91 12.37 5.01 9.09
N TYR A 92 11.48 5.67 8.35
CA TYR A 92 10.07 5.84 8.70
C TYR A 92 9.16 4.72 8.17
N ALA A 93 9.72 3.65 7.61
CA ALA A 93 8.96 2.54 7.03
C ALA A 93 7.84 1.99 7.96
N PRO A 94 8.05 1.81 9.28
CA PRO A 94 6.96 1.32 10.16
C PRO A 94 5.73 2.23 10.16
N LEU A 95 5.92 3.55 10.16
CA LEU A 95 4.82 4.51 10.14
C LEU A 95 4.14 4.56 8.77
N ILE A 96 4.94 4.54 7.70
CA ILE A 96 4.41 4.56 6.32
C ILE A 96 3.61 3.29 6.02
N LEU A 97 4.10 2.12 6.43
CA LEU A 97 3.38 0.87 6.28
C LEU A 97 2.11 0.83 7.13
N TYR A 98 2.13 1.43 8.31
CA TYR A 98 0.93 1.56 9.12
C TYR A 98 -0.10 2.50 8.49
N HIS A 99 0.34 3.60 7.86
CA HIS A 99 -0.53 4.48 7.09
C HIS A 99 -1.22 3.75 5.93
N ILE A 100 -0.44 3.03 5.11
CA ILE A 100 -0.98 2.19 4.02
C ILE A 100 -2.01 1.16 4.55
N TYR A 101 -1.72 0.55 5.70
CA TYR A 101 -2.64 -0.39 6.34
C TYR A 101 -3.95 0.30 6.80
N LEU A 102 -3.87 1.52 7.35
CA LEU A 102 -5.03 2.28 7.79
C LEU A 102 -5.92 2.69 6.63
N ASP A 103 -5.35 3.16 5.51
CA ASP A 103 -6.12 3.54 4.32
C ASP A 103 -6.95 2.37 3.80
N ASP A 104 -6.33 1.20 3.74
CA ASP A 104 -6.97 -0.03 3.28
C ASP A 104 -8.05 -0.51 4.26
N PHE A 105 -7.75 -0.48 5.57
CA PHE A 105 -8.72 -0.81 6.60
C PHE A 105 -9.93 0.14 6.59
N LYS A 106 -9.69 1.43 6.37
CA LYS A 106 -10.73 2.45 6.25
C LYS A 106 -11.63 2.17 5.04
N TRP A 107 -11.04 1.82 3.90
CA TRP A 107 -11.78 1.46 2.69
C TRP A 107 -12.64 0.21 2.90
N HIS A 108 -12.09 -0.82 3.55
CA HIS A 108 -12.81 -2.04 3.93
C HIS A 108 -14.03 -1.74 4.82
N LEU A 109 -13.85 -0.93 5.87
CA LEU A 109 -14.95 -0.53 6.75
C LEU A 109 -16.04 0.26 6.02
N VAL A 110 -15.66 1.14 5.08
CA VAL A 110 -16.62 1.89 4.27
C VAL A 110 -17.42 0.95 3.38
N ASN A 111 -16.78 0.02 2.70
CA ASN A 111 -17.44 -0.92 1.79
C ASN A 111 -18.37 -1.90 2.49
N LYS A 112 -18.05 -2.26 3.73
CA LYS A 112 -18.92 -3.09 4.57
C LYS A 112 -20.05 -2.31 5.25
N GLU A 113 -20.13 -1.00 5.05
CA GLU A 113 -21.03 -0.10 5.78
C GLU A 113 -20.82 -0.16 7.31
N GLU A 114 -19.61 -0.49 7.75
CA GLU A 114 -19.21 -0.59 9.15
C GLU A 114 -18.47 0.67 9.65
N MET A 115 -18.22 1.65 8.78
CA MET A 115 -17.60 2.91 9.21
C MET A 115 -18.56 3.73 10.09
N THR A 116 -18.20 3.87 11.37
CA THR A 116 -18.91 4.74 12.33
C THR A 116 -18.11 6.03 12.57
N GLU A 117 -18.76 7.06 13.10
CA GLU A 117 -18.08 8.31 13.47
C GLU A 117 -16.96 8.08 14.51
N GLU A 118 -17.17 7.15 15.44
CA GLU A 118 -16.16 6.77 16.43
C GLU A 118 -14.93 6.12 15.78
N ARG A 119 -15.14 5.17 14.87
CA ARG A 119 -14.08 4.50 14.10
C ARG A 119 -13.30 5.50 13.26
N SER A 120 -14.00 6.35 12.52
CA SER A 120 -13.38 7.40 11.70
C SER A 120 -12.49 8.30 12.54
N LYS A 121 -12.97 8.80 13.68
CA LYS A 121 -12.18 9.69 14.55
C LYS A 121 -10.87 9.06 15.04
N VAL A 122 -10.88 7.78 15.38
CA VAL A 122 -9.67 7.07 15.82
C VAL A 122 -8.69 6.93 14.65
N ILE A 123 -9.17 6.49 13.49
CA ILE A 123 -8.35 6.31 12.28
C ILE A 123 -7.76 7.66 11.84
N ASP A 124 -8.60 8.68 11.66
CA ASP A 124 -8.20 10.02 11.21
C ASP A 124 -7.20 10.67 12.16
N ARG A 125 -7.32 10.43 13.48
CA ARG A 125 -6.36 10.91 14.47
C ARG A 125 -5.00 10.22 14.29
N ILE A 126 -4.98 8.90 14.15
CA ILE A 126 -3.73 8.16 13.96
C ILE A 126 -3.06 8.58 12.65
N GLU A 127 -3.81 8.69 11.55
CA GLU A 127 -3.32 9.20 10.25
C GLU A 127 -2.69 10.59 10.41
N SER A 128 -3.40 11.51 11.09
CA SER A 128 -2.90 12.87 11.33
C SER A 128 -1.64 12.91 12.18
N GLU A 129 -1.50 12.03 13.17
CA GLU A 129 -0.31 11.92 14.00
C GLU A 129 0.88 11.37 13.20
N ILE A 130 0.66 10.32 12.39
CA ILE A 130 1.67 9.78 11.47
C ILE A 130 2.14 10.88 10.53
N ASP A 131 1.23 11.56 9.84
CA ASP A 131 1.57 12.64 8.91
C ASP A 131 2.36 13.76 9.60
N SER A 132 1.95 14.16 10.81
CA SER A 132 2.68 15.15 11.59
C SER A 132 4.11 14.71 11.89
N ILE A 133 4.33 13.43 12.23
CA ILE A 133 5.66 12.88 12.45
C ILE A 133 6.47 12.87 11.15
N LEU A 134 5.89 12.43 10.03
CA LEU A 134 6.56 12.36 8.74
C LEU A 134 6.96 13.75 8.22
N VAL A 135 6.03 14.71 8.23
CA VAL A 135 6.26 16.10 7.78
C VAL A 135 7.35 16.78 8.60
N ASN A 136 7.30 16.64 9.94
CA ASN A 136 8.26 17.27 10.84
C ASN A 136 9.56 16.47 10.99
N ARG A 137 9.63 15.27 10.40
CA ARG A 137 10.73 14.32 10.60
C ARG A 137 10.99 14.09 12.10
N GLY A 138 9.90 13.89 12.83
CA GLY A 138 9.89 13.68 14.27
C GLY A 138 10.39 12.29 14.66
N THR A 139 10.88 12.15 15.89
CA THR A 139 11.23 10.84 16.42
C THR A 139 9.98 10.04 16.76
N PHE A 140 9.99 8.74 16.45
CA PHE A 140 8.96 7.80 16.89
C PHE A 140 9.60 6.59 17.60
N SER A 141 8.77 5.79 18.24
CA SER A 141 9.21 4.58 18.94
C SER A 141 8.27 3.43 18.62
N GLN A 142 8.73 2.19 18.84
CA GLN A 142 7.87 1.02 18.68
C GLN A 142 6.64 1.09 19.59
N ALA A 143 6.79 1.61 20.82
CA ALA A 143 5.68 1.78 21.75
C ALA A 143 4.56 2.69 21.21
N LEU A 144 4.87 3.62 20.30
CA LEU A 144 3.86 4.42 19.63
C LEU A 144 3.05 3.56 18.65
N ILE A 145 3.72 2.74 17.84
CA ILE A 145 3.08 1.82 16.90
C ILE A 145 2.21 0.81 17.67
N ASP A 146 2.74 0.23 18.74
CA ASP A 146 2.02 -0.72 19.58
C ASP A 146 0.73 -0.10 20.16
N SER A 147 0.77 1.20 20.49
CA SER A 147 -0.41 1.94 20.96
C SER A 147 -1.45 2.14 19.86
N TYR A 148 -1.02 2.45 18.63
CA TYR A 148 -1.93 2.56 17.48
C TYR A 148 -2.60 1.23 17.18
N GLU A 149 -1.87 0.13 17.26
CA GLU A 149 -2.44 -1.21 17.06
C GLU A 149 -3.47 -1.55 18.14
N GLU A 150 -3.21 -1.21 19.40
CA GLU A 150 -4.16 -1.43 20.49
C GLU A 150 -5.45 -0.64 20.28
N GLU A 151 -5.33 0.64 19.93
CA GLU A 151 -6.48 1.48 19.64
C GLU A 151 -7.27 0.98 18.44
N LEU A 152 -6.59 0.52 17.38
CA LEU A 152 -7.26 -0.02 16.22
C LEU A 152 -8.01 -1.32 16.55
N ARG A 153 -7.37 -2.24 17.29
CA ARG A 153 -8.01 -3.49 17.78
C ARG A 153 -9.28 -3.22 18.58
N ASN A 154 -9.32 -2.12 19.34
CA ASN A 154 -10.51 -1.76 20.14
C ASN A 154 -11.70 -1.28 19.30
N ILE A 155 -11.45 -0.78 18.09
CA ILE A 155 -12.52 -0.30 17.18
C ILE A 155 -12.89 -1.31 16.09
N MET A 156 -12.10 -2.38 15.92
CA MET A 156 -12.35 -3.42 14.92
C MET A 156 -13.73 -4.06 15.11
N PRO A 157 -14.49 -4.29 14.01
CA PRO A 157 -15.73 -5.04 14.06
C PRO A 157 -15.54 -6.45 14.64
N PHE A 158 -16.58 -6.97 15.30
CA PHE A 158 -16.53 -8.32 15.86
C PHE A 158 -16.45 -9.36 14.74
N ARG A 159 -15.39 -10.19 14.76
CA ARG A 159 -15.09 -11.21 13.73
C ARG A 159 -14.87 -10.60 12.33
N ASP A 160 -14.22 -9.44 12.28
CA ASP A 160 -13.79 -8.89 11.01
C ASP A 160 -12.75 -9.81 10.33
N ASP A 161 -12.82 -9.88 9.00
CA ASP A 161 -11.97 -10.71 8.12
C ASP A 161 -11.06 -9.82 7.25
N PHE A 162 -10.75 -8.62 7.72
CA PHE A 162 -9.86 -7.71 7.02
C PHE A 162 -8.49 -8.32 6.79
N HIS A 163 -8.05 -8.26 5.54
CA HIS A 163 -6.70 -8.54 5.11
C HIS A 163 -6.23 -7.40 4.23
N ALA A 164 -5.05 -6.85 4.55
CA ALA A 164 -4.50 -5.78 3.73
C ALA A 164 -4.22 -6.29 2.30
N VAL A 165 -4.44 -5.45 1.29
CA VAL A 165 -4.30 -5.76 -0.13
C VAL A 165 -2.94 -6.39 -0.41
N TYR A 166 -1.85 -5.81 0.11
CA TYR A 166 -0.52 -6.38 -0.11
C TYR A 166 -0.36 -7.80 0.47
N THR A 167 -1.10 -8.16 1.53
CA THR A 167 -1.11 -9.52 2.08
C THR A 167 -1.89 -10.48 1.18
N VAL A 168 -3.05 -10.04 0.68
CA VAL A 168 -3.85 -10.82 -0.29
C VAL A 168 -3.03 -11.08 -1.57
N PHE A 169 -2.30 -10.08 -2.04
CA PHE A 169 -1.46 -10.20 -3.23
C PHE A 169 -0.27 -11.13 -3.05
N SER A 170 0.34 -11.19 -1.86
CA SER A 170 1.34 -12.23 -1.57
C SER A 170 0.74 -13.63 -1.70
N MET A 171 -0.48 -13.86 -1.23
CA MET A 171 -1.16 -15.15 -1.37
C MET A 171 -1.48 -15.48 -2.84
N ILE A 172 -1.92 -14.48 -3.62
CA ILE A 172 -2.16 -14.63 -5.07
C ILE A 172 -0.85 -14.94 -5.80
N ALA A 173 0.25 -14.26 -5.46
CA ALA A 173 1.56 -14.52 -6.05
C ALA A 173 2.02 -15.97 -5.79
N GLU A 174 1.77 -16.50 -4.59
CA GLU A 174 2.00 -17.90 -4.26
C GLU A 174 1.15 -18.86 -5.10
N GLU A 175 -0.15 -18.60 -5.23
CA GLU A 175 -1.07 -19.43 -6.02
C GLU A 175 -0.68 -19.46 -7.51
N LEU A 176 -0.30 -18.30 -8.06
CA LEU A 176 0.17 -18.15 -9.44
C LEU A 176 1.62 -18.65 -9.65
N ASN A 177 2.33 -19.04 -8.58
CA ASN A 177 3.74 -19.43 -8.60
C ASN A 177 4.68 -18.37 -9.21
N ILE A 178 4.53 -17.10 -8.79
CA ILE A 178 5.34 -15.97 -9.25
C ILE A 178 6.16 -15.37 -8.10
N PHE A 179 7.50 -15.51 -8.16
CA PHE A 179 8.45 -15.10 -7.10
C PHE A 179 9.73 -14.46 -7.67
#